data_AF-A0A8H7BKD9-F1
#
_entry.id   AF-A0A8H7BKD9-F1
#
_cell.length_a   1.000
_cell.length_b   1.000
_cell.length_c   1.000
_cell.angle_alpha   90.00
_cell.angle_beta   90.00
_cell.angle_gamma   90.00
#
_symmetry.space_group_name_H-M   'P 1'
#
loop_
_entity.id
_entity.type
_entity.pdbx_description
1 polymer ?
#
loop_
_entity_poly.entity_id
_entity_poly.type
_entity_poly.pdbx_seq_one_letter_code
_entity_poly.pdbx_strand_id
1 'polypeptide(L)'
;MWRSDPAHGIRDPPLSSTGHEQAQKTGAHIVDLMNERNIAVDKATIVIYTSPFQRCIDTAIGLVRGMAAQTQVSVQPPVIRLQLGLGEWMCERFFDEVCPASHLLSRQQEALARQQALTYAARANNNETILDTHGKNLVLPPLIIDYGYRAETTEFDFPERYTDMLQRFNQVREECVSQAGVGLPKDCKSNGPVVTILVTHAVGVNALLDSFRNRITRPVETSYCSVSCVQWKKSQATLDISDQSEEEEVEPVEFLGGGVKPRWCIDLEVSDIHLKT
;
A
#
# COMPACT_ATOMS: atom_id res chain seq x y z
N MET A 1 -1.79 23.09 -11.18
CA MET A 1 -2.09 23.68 -9.86
C MET A 1 -3.34 22.99 -9.34
N TRP A 2 -3.21 22.19 -8.28
CA TRP A 2 -4.27 21.32 -7.75
C TRP A 2 -5.35 22.14 -7.03
N ARG A 3 -6.64 21.83 -7.26
CA ARG A 3 -7.76 22.57 -6.65
C ARG A 3 -8.31 21.77 -5.49
N SER A 4 -8.40 22.38 -4.31
CA SER A 4 -9.22 21.87 -3.21
C SER A 4 -10.65 21.70 -3.72
N ASP A 5 -11.29 20.57 -3.44
CA ASP A 5 -12.71 20.38 -3.72
C ASP A 5 -13.51 20.72 -2.45
N PRO A 6 -14.06 21.95 -2.32
CA PRO A 6 -14.85 22.33 -1.16
C PRO A 6 -16.21 21.61 -1.08
N ALA A 7 -16.61 20.82 -2.09
CA ALA A 7 -17.95 20.25 -2.15
C ALA A 7 -18.19 19.04 -1.22
N HIS A 8 -17.16 18.49 -0.57
CA HIS A 8 -17.27 17.18 0.08
C HIS A 8 -16.97 17.15 1.60
N GLY A 9 -16.70 18.30 2.24
CA GLY A 9 -16.42 18.36 3.69
C GLY A 9 -15.11 17.68 4.14
N ILE A 10 -14.52 16.82 3.32
CA ILE A 10 -13.22 16.20 3.54
C ILE A 10 -12.10 17.08 3.01
N ARG A 11 -11.13 17.38 3.88
CA ARG A 11 -9.82 17.87 3.47
C ARG A 11 -9.00 16.70 2.94
N ASP A 12 -8.82 16.63 1.64
CA ASP A 12 -7.85 15.74 0.99
C ASP A 12 -6.71 16.56 0.38
N PRO A 13 -5.76 17.03 1.21
CA PRO A 13 -4.68 17.87 0.71
C PRO A 13 -3.69 17.04 -0.14
N PRO A 14 -3.04 17.68 -1.14
CA PRO A 14 -1.89 17.07 -1.82
C PRO A 14 -0.71 16.88 -0.85
N LEU A 15 0.28 16.09 -1.26
CA LEU A 15 1.57 16.06 -0.54
C LEU A 15 2.26 17.42 -0.57
N SER A 16 3.01 17.71 0.50
CA SER A 16 4.00 18.80 0.49
C SER A 16 5.21 18.42 -0.37
N SER A 17 6.09 19.39 -0.65
CA SER A 17 7.38 19.12 -1.32
C SER A 17 8.20 18.08 -0.55
N THR A 18 8.29 18.22 0.77
CA THR A 18 8.95 17.24 1.65
C THR A 18 8.27 15.88 1.58
N GLY A 19 6.93 15.82 1.54
CA GLY A 19 6.21 14.56 1.39
C GLY A 19 6.52 13.84 0.08
N HIS A 20 6.66 14.59 -1.03
CA HIS A 20 7.08 14.02 -2.30
C HIS A 20 8.52 13.48 -2.26
N GLU A 21 9.44 14.17 -1.58
CA GLU A 21 10.81 13.69 -1.38
C GLU A 21 10.83 12.41 -0.53
N GLN A 22 10.09 12.38 0.57
CA GLN A 22 9.97 11.21 1.44
C GLN A 22 9.42 10.00 0.68
N ALA A 23 8.38 10.19 -0.15
CA ALA A 23 7.84 9.12 -0.98
C ALA A 23 8.88 8.59 -1.98
N GLN A 24 9.69 9.44 -2.59
CA GLN A 24 10.78 9.00 -3.49
C GLN A 24 11.86 8.22 -2.73
N LYS A 25 12.35 8.74 -1.60
CA LYS A 25 13.31 8.02 -0.74
C LYS A 25 12.78 6.65 -0.32
N THR A 26 11.49 6.58 -0.02
CA THR A 26 10.82 5.33 0.33
C THR A 26 10.76 4.34 -0.83
N GLY A 27 10.48 4.81 -2.04
CA GLY A 27 10.53 3.98 -3.24
C GLY A 27 11.92 3.38 -3.50
N ALA A 28 12.97 4.18 -3.33
CA ALA A 28 14.35 3.70 -3.43
C ALA A 28 14.66 2.66 -2.34
N HIS A 29 14.25 2.93 -1.10
CA HIS A 29 14.46 1.99 0.01
C HIS A 29 13.73 0.66 -0.19
N ILE A 30 12.54 0.65 -0.82
CA ILE A 30 11.84 -0.59 -1.16
C ILE A 30 12.67 -1.47 -2.11
N VAL A 31 13.39 -0.87 -3.05
CA VAL A 31 14.31 -1.61 -3.94
C VAL A 31 15.44 -2.25 -3.14
N ASP A 32 16.01 -1.54 -2.17
CA ASP A 32 17.05 -2.08 -1.29
C ASP A 32 16.50 -3.27 -0.47
N LEU A 33 15.30 -3.11 0.11
CA LEU A 33 14.60 -4.16 0.85
C LEU A 33 14.30 -5.40 -0.02
N MET A 34 13.99 -5.21 -1.31
CA MET A 34 13.80 -6.31 -2.27
C MET A 34 15.13 -7.03 -2.54
N ASN A 35 16.21 -6.28 -2.75
CA ASN A 35 17.55 -6.84 -2.98
C ASN A 35 18.05 -7.65 -1.77
N GLU A 36 17.88 -7.13 -0.56
CA GLU A 36 18.20 -7.84 0.71
C GLU A 36 17.46 -9.17 0.83
N ARG A 37 16.26 -9.26 0.24
CA ARG A 37 15.41 -10.45 0.23
C ARG A 37 15.64 -11.34 -0.99
N ASN A 38 16.67 -11.07 -1.78
CA ASN A 38 16.98 -11.77 -3.04
C ASN A 38 15.82 -11.74 -4.05
N ILE A 39 15.02 -10.68 -4.05
CA ILE A 39 13.96 -10.45 -5.04
C ILE A 39 14.55 -9.61 -6.17
N ALA A 40 14.80 -10.24 -7.32
CA ALA A 40 15.29 -9.57 -8.51
C ALA A 40 14.23 -8.57 -9.05
N VAL A 41 14.49 -7.28 -8.88
CA VAL A 41 13.52 -6.20 -9.17
C VAL A 41 13.12 -6.16 -10.65
N ASP A 42 14.05 -6.45 -11.57
CA ASP A 42 13.79 -6.53 -13.02
C ASP A 42 12.83 -7.66 -13.42
N LYS A 43 12.69 -8.67 -12.55
CA LYS A 43 11.81 -9.83 -12.78
C LYS A 43 10.53 -9.78 -11.96
N ALA A 44 10.49 -8.94 -10.92
CA ALA A 44 9.33 -8.85 -10.04
C ALA A 44 8.19 -8.08 -10.71
N THR A 45 6.95 -8.51 -10.44
CA THR A 45 5.76 -7.73 -10.77
C THR A 45 5.35 -6.94 -9.53
N ILE A 46 5.47 -5.62 -9.60
CA ILE A 46 5.11 -4.73 -8.48
C ILE A 46 3.66 -4.26 -8.66
N VAL A 47 2.82 -4.54 -7.66
CA VAL A 47 1.41 -4.09 -7.63
C VAL A 47 1.20 -3.23 -6.40
N ILE A 48 0.85 -1.97 -6.63
CA ILE A 48 0.61 -0.96 -5.60
C ILE A 48 -0.90 -0.77 -5.48
N TYR A 49 -1.48 -1.21 -4.37
CA TYR A 49 -2.83 -0.83 -3.98
C TYR A 49 -2.74 0.43 -3.14
N THR A 50 -3.49 1.46 -3.51
CA THR A 50 -3.46 2.74 -2.80
C THR A 50 -4.86 3.19 -2.41
N SER A 51 -4.93 3.82 -1.24
CA SER A 51 -6.09 4.59 -0.80
C SER A 51 -6.49 5.62 -1.87
N PRO A 52 -7.79 5.90 -2.08
CA PRO A 52 -8.24 6.85 -3.11
C PRO A 52 -7.95 8.32 -2.77
N PHE A 53 -7.44 8.61 -1.58
CA PHE A 53 -7.04 9.95 -1.16
C PHE A 53 -5.80 10.41 -1.94
N GLN A 54 -5.83 11.66 -2.42
CA GLN A 54 -4.79 12.28 -3.25
C GLN A 54 -3.39 12.08 -2.67
N ARG A 55 -3.20 12.32 -1.37
CA ARG A 55 -1.90 12.14 -0.71
C ARG A 55 -1.32 10.72 -0.86
N CYS A 56 -2.16 9.68 -0.83
CA CYS A 56 -1.71 8.29 -0.98
C CYS A 56 -1.37 7.96 -2.44
N ILE A 57 -2.06 8.58 -3.39
CA ILE A 57 -1.78 8.44 -4.82
C ILE A 57 -0.46 9.13 -5.17
N ASP A 58 -0.29 10.36 -4.68
CA ASP A 58 0.95 11.12 -4.80
C ASP A 58 2.12 10.34 -4.15
N THR A 59 1.90 9.68 -3.02
CA THR A 59 2.88 8.77 -2.40
C THR A 59 3.19 7.60 -3.33
N ALA A 60 2.19 6.89 -3.84
CA ALA A 60 2.38 5.75 -4.75
C ALA A 60 3.19 6.13 -6.00
N ILE A 61 2.89 7.28 -6.61
CA ILE A 61 3.67 7.84 -7.72
C ILE A 61 5.12 8.16 -7.29
N GLY A 62 5.30 8.72 -6.10
CA GLY A 62 6.61 8.95 -5.51
C GLY A 62 7.41 7.67 -5.32
N LEU A 63 6.77 6.58 -4.87
CA LEU A 63 7.41 5.26 -4.77
C LEU A 63 7.94 4.79 -6.12
N VAL A 64 7.12 4.88 -7.18
CA VAL A 64 7.52 4.47 -8.55
C VAL A 64 8.75 5.26 -9.02
N ARG A 65 8.77 6.58 -8.77
CA ARG A 65 9.94 7.43 -9.07
C ARG A 65 11.19 7.01 -8.31
N GLY A 66 11.05 6.76 -7.01
CA GLY A 66 12.14 6.30 -6.17
C GLY A 66 12.73 4.97 -6.63
N MET A 67 11.86 4.00 -6.94
CA MET A 67 12.28 2.70 -7.46
C MET A 67 13.07 2.86 -8.76
N ALA A 68 12.52 3.62 -9.73
CA ALA A 68 13.17 3.81 -11.02
C ALA A 68 14.53 4.53 -10.91
N ALA A 69 14.66 5.49 -9.99
CA ALA A 69 15.92 6.19 -9.75
C ALA A 69 16.99 5.28 -9.10
N GLN A 70 16.57 4.33 -8.26
CA GLN A 70 17.47 3.39 -7.58
C GLN A 70 17.92 2.24 -8.49
N THR A 71 17.09 1.85 -9.47
CA THR A 71 17.40 0.72 -10.35
C THR A 71 18.16 1.15 -11.59
N GLN A 72 19.32 0.54 -11.84
CA GLN A 72 20.06 0.70 -13.10
C GLN A 72 19.50 -0.18 -14.24
N VAL A 73 18.60 -1.10 -13.91
CA VAL A 73 17.98 -2.06 -14.83
C VAL A 73 16.59 -1.60 -15.22
N SER A 74 16.14 -1.99 -16.42
CA SER A 74 14.77 -1.75 -16.85
C SER A 74 13.82 -2.57 -15.97
N VAL A 75 13.10 -1.88 -15.09
CA VAL A 75 12.05 -2.48 -14.26
C VAL A 75 10.75 -2.50 -15.07
N GLN A 76 9.94 -3.53 -14.89
CA GLN A 76 8.58 -3.51 -15.42
C GLN A 76 7.80 -2.36 -14.79
N PRO A 77 6.98 -1.62 -15.56
CA PRO A 77 6.15 -0.56 -15.00
C PRO A 77 5.28 -1.09 -13.84
N PRO A 78 5.35 -0.52 -12.64
CA PRO A 78 4.47 -0.92 -11.55
C PRO A 78 3.00 -0.70 -11.89
N VAL A 79 2.14 -1.60 -11.42
CA VAL A 79 0.69 -1.51 -11.58
C VAL A 79 0.10 -0.81 -10.37
N ILE A 80 -0.68 0.24 -10.56
CA ILE A 80 -1.44 0.92 -9.50
C ILE A 80 -2.91 0.53 -9.59
N ARG A 81 -3.44 0.09 -8.45
CA ARG A 81 -4.85 -0.24 -8.21
C ARG A 81 -5.41 0.66 -7.11
N LEU A 82 -6.59 1.22 -7.33
CA LEU A 82 -7.29 2.02 -6.33
C LEU A 82 -8.13 1.11 -5.46
N GLN A 83 -7.86 1.07 -4.16
CA GLN A 83 -8.54 0.22 -3.19
C GLN A 83 -9.23 1.10 -2.15
N LEU A 84 -10.55 1.26 -2.28
CA LEU A 84 -11.37 2.10 -1.41
C LEU A 84 -11.30 1.65 0.05
N GLY A 85 -11.20 0.34 0.28
CA GLY A 85 -11.05 -0.22 1.61
C GLY A 85 -9.71 0.08 2.30
N LEU A 86 -8.75 0.73 1.62
CA LEU A 86 -7.55 1.33 2.25
C LEU A 86 -7.77 2.81 2.65
N GLY A 87 -9.02 3.29 2.59
CA GLY A 87 -9.43 4.61 3.08
C GLY A 87 -9.07 4.85 4.55
N GLU A 88 -8.99 6.12 4.94
CA GLU A 88 -8.79 6.56 6.33
C GLU A 88 -9.86 5.98 7.26
N TRP A 89 -9.57 5.91 8.56
CA TRP A 89 -10.59 5.59 9.55
C TRP A 89 -11.58 6.75 9.71
N MET A 90 -12.84 6.51 9.32
CA MET A 90 -13.86 7.56 9.28
C MET A 90 -14.59 7.66 10.61
N CYS A 91 -14.04 8.41 11.57
CA CYS A 91 -14.69 8.60 12.86
C CYS A 91 -14.79 10.08 13.25
N GLU A 92 -15.71 10.38 14.18
CA GLU A 92 -15.99 11.74 14.67
C GLU A 92 -14.77 12.45 15.27
N ARG A 93 -13.71 11.69 15.61
CA ARG A 93 -12.45 12.27 16.09
C ARG A 93 -11.71 13.05 15.01
N PHE A 94 -11.83 12.63 13.74
CA PHE A 94 -11.08 13.19 12.63
C PHE A 94 -11.96 14.00 11.68
N PHE A 95 -13.28 13.86 11.77
CA PHE A 95 -14.23 14.50 10.87
C PHE A 95 -15.46 14.98 11.65
N ASP A 96 -15.79 16.27 11.52
CA ASP A 96 -16.91 16.90 12.24
C ASP A 96 -18.27 16.50 11.65
N GLU A 97 -18.37 16.51 10.32
CA GLU A 97 -19.48 16.00 9.53
C GLU A 97 -18.89 15.44 8.25
N VAL A 98 -19.20 14.20 7.93
CA VAL A 98 -18.83 13.60 6.65
C VAL A 98 -20.11 13.20 5.98
N CYS A 99 -20.28 13.56 4.71
CA CYS A 99 -21.41 13.03 3.97
C CYS A 99 -21.32 11.49 3.97
N PRO A 100 -22.43 10.74 3.80
CA PRO A 100 -22.40 9.27 3.81
C PRO A 100 -21.20 8.76 3.04
N ALA A 101 -20.44 7.75 3.51
CA ALA A 101 -19.15 7.46 2.89
C ALA A 101 -19.25 7.03 1.42
N SER A 102 -20.44 6.59 0.98
CA SER A 102 -20.84 6.40 -0.42
C SER A 102 -20.71 7.66 -1.29
N HIS A 103 -20.79 8.86 -0.71
CA HIS A 103 -20.58 10.15 -1.37
C HIS A 103 -19.12 10.65 -1.26
N LEU A 104 -18.41 10.32 -0.18
CA LEU A 104 -17.01 10.71 0.02
C LEU A 104 -16.08 9.94 -0.89
N LEU A 105 -16.23 8.62 -0.87
CA LEU A 105 -15.60 7.71 -1.79
C LEU A 105 -16.41 7.56 -3.07
N SER A 106 -17.21 8.58 -3.42
CA SER A 106 -17.94 8.55 -4.68
C SER A 106 -16.96 8.26 -5.81
N ARG A 107 -17.50 7.72 -6.90
CA ARG A 107 -16.79 7.59 -8.19
C ARG A 107 -15.99 8.84 -8.58
N GLN A 108 -16.25 10.01 -7.98
CA GLN A 108 -15.50 11.24 -8.17
C GLN A 108 -14.10 11.23 -7.53
N GLN A 109 -13.89 10.76 -6.30
CA GLN A 109 -12.53 10.63 -5.74
C GLN A 109 -11.73 9.59 -6.53
N GLU A 110 -12.36 8.47 -6.86
CA GLU A 110 -11.79 7.48 -7.76
C GLU A 110 -11.51 8.08 -9.15
N ALA A 111 -12.39 8.93 -9.70
CA ALA A 111 -12.18 9.58 -10.98
C ALA A 111 -11.06 10.62 -10.93
N LEU A 112 -10.94 11.41 -9.85
CA LEU A 112 -9.85 12.35 -9.63
C LEU A 112 -8.53 11.62 -9.51
N ALA A 113 -8.51 10.53 -8.74
CA ALA A 113 -7.38 9.64 -8.59
C ALA A 113 -6.94 9.06 -9.94
N ARG A 114 -7.90 8.55 -10.72
CA ARG A 114 -7.67 8.07 -12.08
C ARG A 114 -7.15 9.19 -12.98
N GLN A 115 -7.71 10.38 -12.91
CA GLN A 115 -7.29 11.53 -13.72
C GLN A 115 -5.84 11.96 -13.39
N GLN A 116 -5.47 11.97 -12.12
CA GLN A 116 -4.11 12.25 -11.64
C GLN A 116 -3.12 11.24 -12.21
N ALA A 117 -3.47 9.97 -12.07
CA ALA A 117 -2.67 8.86 -12.52
C ALA A 117 -2.54 8.82 -14.05
N LEU A 118 -3.62 9.15 -14.78
CA LEU A 118 -3.63 9.35 -16.24
C LEU A 118 -2.70 10.49 -16.67
N THR A 119 -2.78 11.62 -15.97
CA THR A 119 -1.95 12.78 -16.27
C THR A 119 -0.48 12.42 -16.12
N TYR A 120 -0.13 11.69 -15.06
CA TYR A 120 1.24 11.19 -14.89
C TYR A 120 1.64 10.22 -16.01
N ALA A 121 0.83 9.20 -16.28
CA ALA A 121 1.14 8.18 -17.29
C ALA A 121 1.32 8.79 -18.70
N ALA A 122 0.47 9.76 -19.07
CA ALA A 122 0.59 10.49 -20.32
C ALA A 122 1.92 11.26 -20.42
N ARG A 123 2.34 11.91 -19.33
CA ARG A 123 3.61 12.64 -19.25
C ARG A 123 4.82 11.70 -19.34
N ALA A 124 4.77 10.56 -18.64
CA ALA A 124 5.80 9.53 -18.71
C ALA A 124 5.95 8.94 -20.12
N ASN A 125 4.83 8.64 -20.80
CA ASN A 125 4.84 8.13 -22.16
C ASN A 125 5.39 9.13 -23.19
N ASN A 126 5.31 10.43 -22.90
CA ASN A 126 5.90 11.49 -23.71
C ASN A 126 7.38 11.74 -23.38
N ASN A 127 8.02 10.89 -22.55
CA ASN A 127 9.38 11.04 -22.05
C ASN A 127 9.64 12.42 -21.41
N GLU A 128 8.64 12.99 -20.75
CA GLU A 128 8.81 14.27 -20.08
C GLU A 128 9.87 14.14 -18.98
N THR A 129 10.78 15.11 -18.92
CA THR A 129 11.78 15.22 -17.87
C THR A 129 11.32 16.17 -16.79
N ILE A 130 11.49 15.78 -15.54
CA ILE A 130 11.33 16.64 -14.38
C ILE A 130 12.67 16.85 -13.70
N LEU A 131 12.79 17.89 -12.89
CA LEU A 131 13.93 18.02 -11.99
C LEU A 131 13.68 17.17 -10.75
N ASP A 132 14.64 16.33 -10.38
CA ASP A 132 14.65 15.67 -9.07
C ASP A 132 14.99 16.68 -7.96
N THR A 133 15.00 16.22 -6.71
CA THR A 133 15.34 17.04 -5.53
C THR A 133 16.78 17.59 -5.55
N HIS A 134 17.64 17.04 -6.40
CA HIS A 134 19.02 17.48 -6.61
C HIS A 134 19.18 18.30 -7.89
N GLY A 135 18.07 18.67 -8.55
CA GLY A 135 18.09 19.44 -9.80
C GLY A 135 18.57 18.67 -11.02
N LYS A 136 18.60 17.34 -10.97
CA LYS A 136 18.93 16.50 -12.15
C LYS A 136 17.67 16.24 -12.97
N ASN A 137 17.83 16.22 -14.29
CA ASN A 137 16.76 15.81 -15.19
C ASN A 137 16.50 14.31 -15.03
N LEU A 138 15.33 13.99 -14.50
CA LEU A 138 14.80 12.64 -14.38
C LEU A 138 13.69 12.46 -15.42
N VAL A 139 13.87 11.52 -16.34
CA VAL A 139 12.77 11.06 -17.21
C VAL A 139 11.74 10.38 -16.33
N LEU A 140 10.47 10.78 -16.46
CA LEU A 140 9.40 10.18 -15.67
C LEU A 140 9.28 8.67 -15.98
N PRO A 141 9.37 7.79 -14.97
CA PRO A 141 9.23 6.36 -15.22
C PRO A 141 7.81 5.99 -15.64
N PRO A 142 7.65 4.97 -16.49
CA PRO A 142 6.34 4.47 -16.86
C PRO A 142 5.66 3.82 -15.66
N LEU A 143 4.33 3.92 -15.61
CA LEU A 143 3.47 3.19 -14.68
C LEU A 143 2.19 2.75 -15.40
N ILE A 144 1.52 1.73 -14.87
CA ILE A 144 0.27 1.21 -15.43
C ILE A 144 -0.84 1.44 -14.41
N ILE A 145 -1.96 2.02 -14.84
CA ILE A 145 -3.16 2.16 -14.03
C ILE A 145 -4.14 1.07 -14.43
N ASP A 146 -4.49 0.20 -13.47
CA ASP A 146 -5.43 -0.87 -13.72
C ASP A 146 -6.87 -0.36 -13.58
N TYR A 147 -7.51 -0.12 -14.73
CA TYR A 147 -8.92 0.24 -14.82
C TYR A 147 -9.87 -0.95 -14.72
N GLY A 148 -9.37 -2.17 -14.91
CA GLY A 148 -10.14 -3.40 -14.77
C GLY A 148 -10.35 -3.78 -13.31
N TYR A 149 -9.44 -3.38 -12.43
CA TYR A 149 -9.57 -3.64 -11.00
C TYR A 149 -10.84 -3.01 -10.39
N ARG A 150 -11.51 -3.80 -9.56
CA ARG A 150 -12.70 -3.44 -8.79
C ARG A 150 -12.50 -3.96 -7.38
N ALA A 151 -12.45 -3.04 -6.42
CA ALA A 151 -12.43 -3.39 -5.01
C ALA A 151 -13.74 -4.08 -4.61
N GLU A 152 -13.68 -5.08 -3.74
CA GLU A 152 -14.88 -5.66 -3.12
C GLU A 152 -15.53 -4.66 -2.17
N THR A 153 -14.71 -3.95 -1.39
CA THR A 153 -15.16 -2.87 -0.53
C THR A 153 -15.48 -1.63 -1.36
N THR A 154 -16.77 -1.36 -1.58
CA THR A 154 -17.23 -0.19 -2.33
C THR A 154 -17.74 0.95 -1.45
N GLU A 155 -18.01 0.67 -0.17
CA GLU A 155 -18.55 1.62 0.80
C GLU A 155 -18.18 1.21 2.23
N PHE A 156 -18.28 2.15 3.16
CA PHE A 156 -18.22 1.93 4.61
C PHE A 156 -19.05 2.99 5.33
N ASP A 157 -19.35 2.78 6.61
CA ASP A 157 -20.22 3.68 7.37
C ASP A 157 -19.48 4.88 7.96
N PHE A 158 -20.22 5.92 8.33
CA PHE A 158 -19.77 6.97 9.23
C PHE A 158 -20.79 7.21 10.35
N PRO A 159 -20.36 7.29 11.63
CA PRO A 159 -19.00 6.99 12.08
C PRO A 159 -18.69 5.50 12.03
N GLU A 160 -17.51 5.17 11.52
CA GLU A 160 -16.99 3.82 11.48
C GLU A 160 -16.46 3.44 12.87
N ARG A 161 -16.92 2.33 13.44
CA ARG A 161 -16.36 1.83 14.70
C ARG A 161 -14.98 1.25 14.45
N TYR A 162 -14.10 1.31 15.43
CA TYR A 162 -12.74 0.77 15.29
C TYR A 162 -12.72 -0.73 14.93
N THR A 163 -13.64 -1.53 15.49
CA THR A 163 -13.79 -2.96 15.16
C THR A 163 -14.18 -3.19 13.70
N ASP A 164 -15.05 -2.35 13.16
CA ASP A 164 -15.56 -2.46 11.80
C ASP A 164 -14.45 -2.08 10.81
N MET A 165 -13.66 -1.05 11.15
CA MET A 165 -12.45 -0.69 10.42
C MET A 165 -11.42 -1.83 10.40
N LEU A 166 -11.15 -2.48 11.54
CA LEU A 166 -10.26 -3.64 11.58
C LEU A 166 -10.75 -4.79 10.69
N GLN A 167 -12.06 -5.08 10.71
CA GLN A 167 -12.65 -6.10 9.85
C GLN A 167 -12.49 -5.74 8.37
N ARG A 168 -12.77 -4.49 8.00
CA ARG A 168 -12.57 -3.97 6.63
C ARG A 168 -11.12 -4.13 6.18
N PHE A 169 -10.15 -3.71 6.99
CA PHE A 169 -8.73 -3.85 6.64
C PHE A 169 -8.28 -5.32 6.56
N ASN A 170 -8.87 -6.22 7.36
CA ASN A 170 -8.61 -7.65 7.21
C ASN A 170 -9.13 -8.20 5.87
N GLN A 171 -10.36 -7.86 5.48
CA GLN A 171 -10.92 -8.26 4.18
C GLN A 171 -10.07 -7.71 3.03
N VAL A 172 -9.73 -6.41 3.09
CA VAL A 172 -8.94 -5.73 2.07
C VAL A 172 -7.55 -6.34 1.93
N ARG A 173 -6.89 -6.72 3.04
CA ARG A 173 -5.63 -7.45 3.00
C ARG A 173 -5.76 -8.75 2.21
N GLU A 174 -6.77 -9.57 2.52
CA GLU A 174 -7.00 -10.86 1.86
C GLU A 174 -7.28 -10.69 0.37
N GLU A 175 -8.12 -9.72 0.03
CA GLU A 175 -8.43 -9.36 -1.35
C GLU A 175 -7.15 -8.93 -2.10
N CYS A 176 -6.42 -7.93 -1.59
CA CYS A 176 -5.25 -7.39 -2.26
C CYS A 176 -4.16 -8.46 -2.49
N VAL A 177 -3.90 -9.30 -1.48
CA VAL A 177 -2.90 -10.38 -1.58
C VAL A 177 -3.34 -11.46 -2.57
N SER A 178 -4.60 -11.90 -2.50
CA SER A 178 -5.10 -12.95 -3.40
C SER A 178 -5.21 -12.49 -4.85
N GLN A 179 -5.54 -11.21 -5.08
CA GLN A 179 -5.73 -10.63 -6.41
C GLN A 179 -4.45 -10.04 -7.00
N ALA A 180 -3.35 -9.92 -6.26
CA ALA A 180 -2.14 -9.24 -6.73
C ALA A 180 -1.59 -9.79 -8.06
N GLY A 181 -1.61 -11.12 -8.25
CA GLY A 181 -1.20 -11.75 -9.50
C GLY A 181 -2.32 -11.99 -10.51
N VAL A 182 -3.57 -11.72 -10.15
CA VAL A 182 -4.75 -12.08 -10.94
C VAL A 182 -5.22 -10.90 -11.79
N GLY A 183 -5.59 -11.19 -13.04
CA GLY A 183 -6.17 -10.19 -13.94
C GLY A 183 -5.23 -9.03 -14.25
N LEU A 184 -3.91 -9.24 -14.19
CA LEU A 184 -2.94 -8.21 -14.51
C LEU A 184 -3.15 -7.68 -15.95
N PRO A 185 -2.92 -6.37 -16.19
CA PRO A 185 -2.96 -5.80 -17.54
C PRO A 185 -2.09 -6.60 -18.51
N LYS A 186 -2.50 -6.70 -19.77
CA LYS A 186 -1.81 -7.51 -20.80
C LYS A 186 -0.34 -7.14 -21.01
N ASP A 187 0.01 -5.90 -20.69
CA ASP A 187 1.37 -5.36 -20.84
C ASP A 187 2.29 -5.78 -19.67
N CYS A 188 1.74 -6.34 -18.59
CA CYS A 188 2.49 -6.89 -17.47
C CYS A 188 2.85 -8.36 -17.73
N LYS A 189 4.15 -8.65 -17.86
CA LYS A 189 4.65 -10.02 -18.01
C LYS A 189 5.04 -10.58 -16.65
N SER A 190 4.17 -11.36 -16.02
CA SER A 190 4.50 -11.99 -14.73
C SER A 190 5.37 -13.24 -14.91
N ASN A 191 6.69 -13.05 -14.98
CA ASN A 191 7.66 -14.16 -15.00
C ASN A 191 8.38 -14.36 -13.66
N GLY A 192 8.12 -13.51 -12.66
CA GLY A 192 8.77 -13.55 -11.35
C GLY A 192 7.79 -13.36 -10.19
N PRO A 193 8.31 -13.11 -8.98
CA PRO A 193 7.48 -12.94 -7.80
C PRO A 193 6.61 -11.67 -7.92
N VAL A 194 5.41 -11.73 -7.35
CA VAL A 194 4.54 -10.56 -7.20
C VAL A 194 4.84 -9.89 -5.87
N VAL A 195 5.23 -8.61 -5.91
CA VAL A 195 5.41 -7.78 -4.72
C VAL A 195 4.21 -6.86 -4.57
N THR A 196 3.46 -7.05 -3.49
CA THR A 196 2.27 -6.26 -3.18
C THR A 196 2.65 -5.14 -2.23
N ILE A 197 2.33 -3.90 -2.59
CA ILE A 197 2.55 -2.71 -1.78
C ILE A 197 1.17 -2.12 -1.45
N LEU A 198 0.90 -1.89 -0.17
CA LEU A 198 -0.34 -1.27 0.30
C LEU A 198 0.00 0.14 0.81
N VAL A 199 -0.60 1.17 0.20
CA VAL A 199 -0.39 2.58 0.57
C VAL A 199 -1.67 3.11 1.23
N THR A 200 -1.59 3.41 2.52
CA THR A 200 -2.72 3.83 3.36
C THR A 200 -2.27 4.86 4.41
N HIS A 201 -3.14 5.15 5.37
CA HIS A 201 -2.94 6.15 6.43
C HIS A 201 -2.44 5.49 7.73
N ALA A 202 -2.02 6.29 8.70
CA ALA A 202 -1.38 5.81 9.94
C ALA A 202 -2.23 4.77 10.71
N VAL A 203 -3.54 5.00 10.85
CA VAL A 203 -4.44 4.05 11.52
C VAL A 203 -4.61 2.78 10.68
N GLY A 204 -4.72 2.93 9.35
CA GLY A 204 -4.80 1.81 8.42
C GLY A 204 -3.56 0.91 8.42
N VAL A 205 -2.35 1.48 8.58
CA VAL A 205 -1.12 0.70 8.74
C VAL A 205 -1.20 -0.21 9.97
N ASN A 206 -1.62 0.35 11.12
CA ASN A 206 -1.80 -0.44 12.33
C ASN A 206 -2.85 -1.55 12.17
N ALA A 207 -3.98 -1.24 11.53
CA ALA A 207 -5.03 -2.21 11.24
C ALA A 207 -4.55 -3.36 10.34
N LEU A 208 -3.75 -3.05 9.31
CA LEU A 208 -3.12 -4.07 8.46
C LEU A 208 -2.16 -4.93 9.25
N LEU A 209 -1.29 -4.35 10.08
CA LEU A 209 -0.35 -5.10 10.90
C LEU A 209 -1.09 -6.05 11.86
N ASP A 210 -2.15 -5.59 12.52
CA ASP A 210 -2.98 -6.42 13.40
C ASP A 210 -3.67 -7.55 12.64
N SER A 211 -4.13 -7.29 11.42
CA SER A 211 -4.67 -8.31 10.52
C SER A 211 -3.63 -9.37 10.15
N PHE A 212 -2.38 -8.99 9.85
CA PHE A 212 -1.29 -9.94 9.62
C PHE A 212 -0.87 -10.73 10.87
N ARG A 213 -0.99 -10.12 12.06
CA ARG A 213 -0.74 -10.79 13.35
C ARG A 213 -1.88 -11.71 13.77
N ASN A 214 -3.06 -11.57 13.15
CA ASN A 214 -4.30 -12.20 13.60
C ASN A 214 -4.63 -11.91 15.08
N ARG A 215 -4.29 -10.70 15.56
CA ARG A 215 -4.63 -10.19 16.90
C ARG A 215 -4.51 -8.68 16.93
N ILE A 216 -5.35 -8.04 17.75
CA ILE A 216 -5.28 -6.61 18.01
C ILE A 216 -4.08 -6.34 18.91
N THR A 217 -3.29 -5.32 18.59
CA THR A 217 -2.17 -4.87 19.41
C THR A 217 -2.32 -3.41 19.80
N ARG A 218 -1.42 -2.92 20.66
CA ARG A 218 -1.36 -1.49 20.95
C ARG A 218 -0.89 -0.77 19.68
N PRO A 219 -1.60 0.26 19.19
CA PRO A 219 -1.16 1.01 18.03
C PRO A 219 0.25 1.58 18.22
N VAL A 220 1.08 1.40 17.21
CA VAL A 220 2.43 1.94 17.12
C VAL A 220 2.37 3.28 16.38
N GLU A 221 3.14 4.24 16.87
CA GLU A 221 3.27 5.55 16.22
C GLU A 221 3.79 5.37 14.80
N THR A 222 3.08 5.92 13.83
CA THR A 222 3.35 5.74 12.40
C THR A 222 3.77 7.05 11.76
N SER A 223 5.08 7.20 11.55
CA SER A 223 5.67 8.33 10.82
C SER A 223 5.23 8.35 9.35
N TYR A 224 5.25 9.53 8.73
CA TYR A 224 5.02 9.69 7.30
C TYR A 224 6.01 8.86 6.48
N CYS A 225 5.50 8.19 5.44
CA CYS A 225 6.28 7.34 4.54
C CYS A 225 7.13 6.26 5.26
N SER A 226 6.68 5.82 6.44
CA SER A 226 7.23 4.63 7.09
C SER A 226 6.88 3.36 6.31
N VAL A 227 7.69 2.32 6.44
CA VAL A 227 7.54 1.05 5.74
C VAL A 227 7.43 -0.08 6.74
N SER A 228 6.46 -0.96 6.51
CA SER A 228 6.40 -2.27 7.15
C SER A 228 6.57 -3.36 6.10
N CYS A 229 7.28 -4.43 6.43
CA CYS A 229 7.47 -5.57 5.55
C CYS A 229 6.88 -6.82 6.19
N VAL A 230 6.04 -7.50 5.42
CA VAL A 230 5.45 -8.77 5.83
C VAL A 230 5.79 -9.82 4.79
N GLN A 231 6.20 -10.99 5.26
CA GLN A 231 6.57 -12.13 4.44
C GLN A 231 5.74 -13.35 4.78
N TRP A 232 5.44 -14.13 3.75
CA TRP A 232 4.88 -15.45 3.92
C TRP A 232 5.98 -16.45 4.29
N LYS A 233 5.93 -17.04 5.49
CA LYS A 233 6.79 -18.17 5.81
C LYS A 233 6.13 -19.44 5.30
N LYS A 234 6.79 -20.16 4.39
CA LYS A 234 6.40 -21.54 4.09
C LYS A 234 6.45 -22.29 5.40
N SER A 235 5.34 -22.92 5.79
CA SER A 235 5.33 -23.84 6.93
C SER A 235 6.44 -24.84 6.67
N GLN A 236 7.51 -24.78 7.47
CA GLN A 236 8.45 -25.88 7.55
C GLN A 236 7.62 -26.99 8.17
N ALA A 237 7.07 -27.86 7.32
CA ALA A 237 6.42 -29.07 7.76
C ALA A 237 7.48 -29.86 8.54
N THR A 238 7.41 -29.72 9.86
CA THR A 238 7.92 -30.61 10.91
C THR A 238 8.79 -31.77 10.39
N LEU A 239 10.05 -31.45 10.12
CA LEU A 239 11.17 -32.36 10.25
C LEU A 239 11.99 -31.83 11.42
N ASP A 240 11.49 -32.02 12.65
CA ASP A 240 12.30 -32.08 13.88
C ASP A 240 11.36 -32.38 15.06
N ILE A 241 11.05 -33.66 15.22
CA ILE A 241 10.54 -34.23 16.47
C ILE A 241 11.76 -34.51 17.34
N SER A 242 12.20 -33.55 18.15
CA SER A 242 12.88 -33.77 19.44
C SER A 242 13.48 -32.47 20.00
N ASP A 243 12.71 -31.70 20.77
CA ASP A 243 13.14 -31.32 22.11
C ASP A 243 12.00 -30.60 22.84
N GLN A 244 11.62 -31.12 24.01
CA GLN A 244 10.53 -30.61 24.83
C GLN A 244 11.09 -29.60 25.84
N SER A 245 10.77 -28.32 25.69
CA SER A 245 10.84 -27.35 26.78
C SER A 245 9.52 -26.60 26.88
N GLU A 246 8.86 -26.78 28.02
CA GLU A 246 7.55 -26.24 28.40
C GLU A 246 7.62 -24.71 28.53
N GLU A 247 7.19 -23.97 27.50
CA GLU A 247 6.78 -22.56 27.65
C GLU A 247 5.27 -22.47 27.40
N GLU A 248 4.54 -21.86 28.34
CA GLU A 248 3.09 -21.70 28.34
C GLU A 248 2.59 -21.03 27.05
N GLU A 249 2.04 -21.83 26.13
CA GLU A 249 1.30 -21.34 24.97
C GLU A 249 -0.03 -20.72 25.42
N VAL A 250 -0.17 -19.41 25.19
CA VAL A 250 -1.47 -18.75 25.24
C VAL A 250 -2.30 -19.27 24.06
N GLU A 251 -3.26 -20.14 24.36
CA GLU A 251 -4.25 -20.69 23.43
C GLU A 251 -4.83 -19.59 22.51
N PRO A 252 -4.57 -19.65 21.19
CA PRO A 252 -5.13 -18.68 20.26
C PRO A 252 -6.64 -18.91 20.14
N VAL A 253 -7.42 -17.84 20.28
CA VAL A 253 -8.88 -17.86 20.08
C VAL A 253 -9.19 -18.42 18.69
N GLU A 254 -9.74 -19.64 18.65
CA GLU A 254 -10.15 -20.33 17.42
C GLU A 254 -11.31 -19.61 16.73
N PHE A 255 -11.00 -18.61 15.90
CA PHE A 255 -11.93 -18.13 14.89
C PHE A 255 -11.88 -19.05 13.66
N LEU A 256 -12.77 -20.05 13.69
CA LEU A 256 -13.38 -20.81 12.57
C LEU A 256 -12.43 -21.48 11.55
N GLY A 257 -12.40 -22.82 11.58
CA GLY A 257 -12.07 -23.69 10.43
C GLY A 257 -10.62 -24.20 10.34
N GLY A 258 -10.43 -25.50 10.57
CA GLY A 258 -9.14 -26.21 10.62
C GLY A 258 -8.38 -26.38 9.29
N GLY A 259 -8.03 -25.27 8.64
CA GLY A 259 -6.94 -25.23 7.68
C GLY A 259 -5.67 -24.71 8.36
N VAL A 260 -4.50 -25.25 8.01
CA VAL A 260 -3.20 -24.70 8.44
C VAL A 260 -3.14 -23.24 7.99
N LYS A 261 -3.45 -22.31 8.89
CA LYS A 261 -3.47 -20.90 8.54
C LYS A 261 -2.05 -20.48 8.19
N PRO A 262 -1.88 -19.73 7.11
CA PRO A 262 -0.59 -19.17 6.77
C PRO A 262 0.01 -18.36 7.90
N ARG A 263 1.27 -18.61 8.25
CA ARG A 263 1.98 -17.78 9.22
C ARG A 263 2.70 -16.66 8.47
N TRP A 264 2.08 -15.49 8.43
CA TRP A 264 2.75 -14.26 8.05
C TRP A 264 3.78 -13.87 9.12
N CYS A 265 4.92 -13.36 8.69
CA CYS A 265 5.99 -12.83 9.54
C CYS A 265 6.16 -11.35 9.22
N ILE A 266 6.11 -10.50 10.25
CA ILE A 266 6.42 -9.08 10.12
C ILE A 266 7.93 -8.95 10.39
N ASP A 267 8.70 -8.62 9.36
CA ASP A 267 10.16 -8.51 9.46
C ASP A 267 10.60 -7.08 9.78
N LEU A 268 9.78 -6.11 9.37
CA LEU A 268 10.02 -4.69 9.56
C LEU A 268 8.70 -4.05 9.95
N GLU A 269 8.70 -3.29 11.03
CA GLU A 269 7.51 -2.65 11.55
C GLU A 269 7.70 -1.14 11.58
N VAL A 270 6.91 -0.43 10.77
CA VAL A 270 6.76 1.03 10.78
C VAL A 270 8.10 1.78 10.76
N SER A 271 9.05 1.29 9.96
CA SER A 271 10.39 1.85 9.88
C SER A 271 10.43 3.12 9.04
N ASP A 272 11.06 4.17 9.57
CA ASP A 272 11.33 5.43 8.87
C ASP A 272 12.83 5.74 8.76
N ILE A 273 13.69 4.74 8.99
CA ILE A 273 15.15 4.93 9.08
C ILE A 273 15.74 5.48 7.77
N HIS A 274 15.15 5.13 6.63
CA HIS A 274 15.55 5.58 5.29
C HIS A 274 15.26 7.05 5.01
N LEU A 275 14.50 7.71 5.88
CA LEU A 275 14.22 9.14 5.77
C LEU A 275 15.21 9.99 6.58
N LYS A 276 16.05 9.36 7.40
CA LYS A 276 17.05 10.03 8.27
C LYS A 276 18.43 10.14 7.63
N THR A 277 18.61 9.51 6.47
CA THR A 277 19.84 9.52 5.65
C THR A 277 19.78 10.60 4.57
#